data_AF-A0A4Q0YUW5-F1
#
_entry.id   AF-A0A4Q0YUW5-F1
#
_cell.length_a   1.000
_cell.length_b   1.000
_cell.length_c   1.000
_cell.angle_alpha   90.00
_cell.angle_beta   90.00
_cell.angle_gamma   90.00
#
_symmetry.space_group_name_H-M   'P 1'
#
loop_
_entity.id
_entity.type
_entity.pdbx_description
1 polymer ?
#
loop_
_entity_poly.entity_id
_entity_poly.type
_entity_poly.pdbx_seq_one_letter_code
_entity_poly.pdbx_strand_id
1 'polypeptide(L)'
;MALLSALNHIDEQLLSLLNEESLDHERLAYLLKEREGCLGDIEKAQSFTDKTVWEDAMSRSQTIFDKIKEHHSLASQLMFKLQKGRKSIQVYQRISR
;
A
#
# COMPACT_ATOMS: atom_id res chain seq x y z
N MET A 1 -15.28 -4.55 -20.05
CA MET A 1 -15.83 -4.84 -18.70
C MET A 1 -14.96 -5.77 -17.87
N ALA A 2 -14.47 -6.91 -18.41
CA ALA A 2 -13.66 -7.86 -17.64
C ALA A 2 -12.42 -7.24 -16.95
N LEU A 3 -11.66 -6.38 -17.64
CA LEU A 3 -10.48 -5.71 -17.08
C LEU A 3 -10.81 -4.76 -15.92
N LEU A 4 -11.93 -4.04 -15.98
CA LEU A 4 -12.36 -3.14 -14.90
C LEU A 4 -12.83 -3.91 -13.67
N SER A 5 -13.49 -5.05 -13.89
CA SER A 5 -13.84 -5.97 -12.80
C SER A 5 -12.59 -6.57 -12.16
N ALA A 6 -11.58 -6.91 -12.96
CA ALA A 6 -10.30 -7.40 -12.46
C ALA A 6 -9.57 -6.32 -11.64
N LEU A 7 -9.50 -5.08 -12.16
CA LEU A 7 -8.96 -3.94 -11.42
C LEU A 7 -9.69 -3.74 -10.08
N ASN A 8 -11.03 -3.87 -10.08
CA ASN A 8 -11.80 -3.76 -8.84
C ASN A 8 -11.48 -4.84 -7.82
N HIS A 9 -11.37 -6.07 -8.29
CA HIS A 9 -11.00 -7.17 -7.41
C HIS A 9 -9.59 -7.02 -6.83
N ILE A 10 -8.64 -6.51 -7.63
CA ILE A 10 -7.27 -6.21 -7.14
C ILE A 10 -7.30 -5.08 -6.11
N ASP A 11 -8.05 -4.01 -6.37
CA ASP A 11 -8.20 -2.89 -5.43
C ASP A 11 -8.82 -3.33 -4.10
N GLU A 12 -9.83 -4.21 -4.13
CA GLU A 12 -10.44 -4.80 -2.93
C GLU A 12 -9.44 -5.62 -2.12
N GLN A 13 -8.64 -6.46 -2.79
CA GLN A 13 -7.60 -7.24 -2.13
C GLN A 13 -6.52 -6.34 -1.51
N LEU A 14 -6.11 -5.28 -2.21
CA LEU A 14 -5.17 -4.28 -1.69
C LEU A 14 -5.73 -3.59 -0.45
N LEU A 15 -6.99 -3.15 -0.49
CA LEU A 15 -7.62 -2.50 0.64
C LEU A 15 -7.78 -3.44 1.83
N SER A 16 -8.13 -4.71 1.61
CA SER A 16 -8.19 -5.72 2.65
C SER A 16 -6.83 -5.90 3.32
N LEU A 17 -5.77 -6.13 2.53
CA LEU A 17 -4.42 -6.31 3.02
C LEU A 17 -3.91 -5.08 3.79
N LEU A 18 -4.22 -3.87 3.31
CA LEU A 18 -3.81 -2.63 3.95
C LEU A 18 -4.59 -2.32 5.24
N ASN A 19 -5.68 -3.03 5.52
CA ASN A 19 -6.42 -2.94 6.79
C ASN A 19 -5.93 -3.94 7.84
N GLU A 20 -5.04 -4.86 7.49
CA GLU A 20 -4.48 -5.83 8.43
C GLU A 20 -3.47 -5.17 9.38
N GLU A 21 -3.40 -5.66 10.63
CA GLU A 21 -2.45 -5.15 11.64
C GLU A 21 -0.99 -5.41 11.25
N SER A 22 -0.73 -6.54 10.60
CA SER A 22 0.59 -6.92 10.09
C SER A 22 0.55 -6.98 8.57
N LEU A 23 1.31 -6.11 7.93
CA LEU A 23 1.33 -6.00 6.48
C LEU A 23 2.25 -7.06 5.85
N ASP A 24 1.68 -7.97 5.05
CA ASP A 24 2.46 -8.84 4.18
C ASP A 24 3.01 -8.05 2.98
N HIS A 25 4.30 -7.70 3.07
CA HIS A 25 4.98 -6.90 2.06
C HIS A 25 5.16 -7.62 0.71
N GLU A 26 5.31 -8.95 0.71
CA GLU A 26 5.44 -9.73 -0.52
C GLU A 26 4.10 -9.76 -1.25
N ARG A 27 3.00 -9.99 -0.50
CA ARG A 27 1.66 -9.94 -1.06
C ARG A 27 1.30 -8.55 -1.57
N LEU A 28 1.68 -7.49 -0.84
CA LEU A 28 1.46 -6.10 -1.28
C LEU A 28 2.18 -5.82 -2.60
N ALA A 29 3.46 -6.17 -2.71
CA ALA A 29 4.24 -5.95 -3.93
C ALA A 29 3.66 -6.73 -5.11
N TYR A 30 3.23 -7.98 -4.89
CA TYR A 30 2.55 -8.78 -5.91
C TYR A 30 1.26 -8.10 -6.40
N LEU A 31 0.37 -7.70 -5.49
CA LEU A 31 -0.90 -7.06 -5.86
C LEU A 31 -0.72 -5.72 -6.57
N LEU A 32 0.27 -4.91 -6.16
CA LEU A 32 0.59 -3.65 -6.85
C LEU A 32 1.07 -3.89 -8.29
N LYS A 33 1.86 -4.95 -8.51
CA LYS A 33 2.32 -5.33 -9.86
C LYS A 33 1.18 -5.84 -10.74
N GLU A 34 0.30 -6.67 -10.19
CA GLU A 34 -0.92 -7.12 -10.90
C GLU A 34 -1.80 -5.92 -11.28
N ARG A 35 -1.94 -4.95 -10.37
CA ARG A 35 -2.68 -3.71 -10.61
C ARG A 35 -2.08 -2.90 -11.77
N GLU A 36 -0.77 -2.72 -11.77
CA GLU A 36 -0.04 -2.02 -12.83
C GLU A 36 -0.26 -2.68 -14.19
N GLY A 37 -0.12 -4.00 -14.26
CA GLY A 37 -0.39 -4.78 -15.47
C GLY A 37 -1.81 -4.59 -15.97
N CYS A 38 -2.80 -4.71 -15.08
CA CYS A 38 -4.21 -4.52 -15.41
C CYS A 38 -4.51 -3.11 -15.95
N LEU A 39 -3.91 -2.07 -15.37
CA LEU A 39 -4.05 -0.69 -15.85
C LEU A 39 -3.43 -0.52 -17.24
N GLY A 40 -2.26 -1.10 -17.49
CA GLY A 40 -1.62 -1.09 -18.80
C GLY A 40 -2.46 -1.79 -19.87
N ASP A 41 -3.15 -2.87 -19.52
CA ASP A 41 -4.06 -3.56 -20.44
C ASP A 41 -5.34 -2.75 -20.70
N ILE A 42 -5.87 -2.05 -19.70
CA ILE A 42 -7.00 -1.12 -19.86
C ILE A 42 -6.63 0.04 -20.80
N GLU A 43 -5.44 0.61 -20.63
CA GLU A 43 -4.93 1.70 -21.48
C GLU A 43 -4.80 1.26 -22.95
N LYS A 44 -4.19 0.09 -23.19
CA LYS A 44 -4.05 -0.47 -24.55
C LYS A 44 -5.37 -0.82 -25.21
N ALA A 45 -6.37 -1.24 -24.43
CA ALA A 45 -7.66 -1.64 -24.97
C ALA A 45 -8.47 -0.48 -25.56
N GLN A 46 -8.03 0.79 -25.40
CA GLN A 46 -8.77 2.00 -25.81
C GLN A 46 -10.25 1.92 -25.45
N SER A 47 -10.54 1.29 -24.31
CA SER A 47 -11.89 0.98 -23.86
C SER A 47 -12.56 2.31 -23.53
N PHE A 48 -13.50 2.76 -24.38
CA PHE A 48 -14.46 3.80 -24.02
C PHE A 48 -15.21 3.34 -22.78
N THR A 49 -14.73 3.82 -21.65
CA THR A 49 -15.22 3.44 -20.34
C THR A 49 -16.02 4.62 -19.82
N ASP A 50 -17.16 4.32 -19.21
CA ASP A 50 -18.01 5.32 -18.58
C ASP A 50 -17.20 6.20 -17.61
N LYS A 51 -17.41 7.51 -17.66
CA LYS A 51 -16.74 8.50 -16.81
C LYS A 51 -16.93 8.17 -15.33
N THR A 52 -18.12 7.69 -14.95
CA THR A 52 -18.46 7.33 -13.58
C THR A 52 -17.58 6.18 -13.05
N VAL A 53 -17.38 5.15 -13.87
CA VAL A 53 -16.54 4.00 -13.52
C VAL A 53 -15.07 4.39 -13.31
N TRP A 54 -14.58 5.36 -14.08
CA TRP A 54 -13.24 5.90 -13.89
C TRP A 54 -13.11 6.77 -12.65
N GLU A 55 -14.11 7.58 -12.33
CA GLU A 55 -14.15 8.36 -11.08
C GLU A 55 -14.12 7.43 -9.86
N ASP A 56 -14.86 6.33 -9.89
CA ASP A 56 -14.84 5.30 -8.84
C ASP A 56 -13.48 4.61 -8.73
N ALA A 57 -12.84 4.26 -9.85
CA ALA A 57 -11.49 3.69 -9.86
C ALA A 57 -10.44 4.68 -9.31
N MET A 58 -10.58 5.97 -9.62
CA MET A 58 -9.70 7.02 -9.09
C MET A 58 -9.87 7.20 -7.58
N SER A 59 -11.11 7.20 -7.10
CA SER A 59 -11.43 7.28 -5.67
C SER A 59 -10.80 6.12 -4.88
N ARG A 60 -10.91 4.89 -5.43
CA ARG A 60 -10.27 3.70 -4.85
C ARG A 60 -8.74 3.80 -4.87
N SER A 61 -8.16 4.31 -5.95
CA SER A 61 -6.71 4.57 -6.06
C SER A 61 -6.21 5.52 -4.97
N GLN A 62 -6.94 6.62 -4.75
CA GLN A 62 -6.61 7.60 -3.70
C GLN A 62 -6.65 6.97 -2.32
N THR A 63 -7.68 6.17 -2.04
CA THR A 63 -7.81 5.45 -0.75
C THR A 63 -6.65 4.49 -0.50
N ILE A 64 -6.25 3.72 -1.52
CA ILE A 64 -5.09 2.81 -1.45
C ILE A 64 -3.81 3.59 -1.15
N PHE A 65 -3.60 4.70 -1.86
CA PHE A 65 -2.41 5.55 -1.67
C PHE A 65 -2.33 6.12 -0.24
N ASP A 66 -3.45 6.63 0.27
CA ASP A 66 -3.50 7.20 1.63
C ASP A 66 -3.19 6.14 2.70
N LYS A 67 -3.67 4.91 2.53
CA LYS A 67 -3.33 3.79 3.43
C LYS A 67 -1.86 3.38 3.36
N ILE A 68 -1.28 3.31 2.17
CA ILE A 68 0.16 3.02 2.02
C ILE A 68 0.99 4.11 2.73
N LYS A 69 0.58 5.37 2.61
CA LYS A 69 1.24 6.50 3.28
C LYS A 69 1.12 6.41 4.81
N GLU A 70 -0.02 5.98 5.32
CA GLU A 70 -0.23 5.71 6.75
C GLU A 70 0.73 4.63 7.26
N HIS A 71 0.79 3.47 6.59
CA HIS A 71 1.72 2.39 6.92
C HIS A 71 3.17 2.85 6.91
N HIS A 72 3.58 3.64 5.91
CA HIS A 72 4.92 4.22 5.84
C HIS A 72 5.21 5.15 7.04
N SER A 73 4.24 5.99 7.41
CA SER A 73 4.36 6.89 8.58
C SER A 73 4.54 6.09 9.87
N LEU A 74 3.74 5.05 10.08
CA LEU A 74 3.82 4.17 11.26
C LEU A 74 5.18 3.46 11.33
N ALA A 75 5.64 2.89 10.21
CA ALA A 75 6.95 2.24 10.13
C ALA A 75 8.10 3.20 10.47
N SER A 76 8.06 4.42 9.94
CA SER A 76 9.05 5.47 10.24
C SER A 76 9.07 5.83 11.73
N GLN A 77 7.89 5.98 12.35
CA GLN A 77 7.79 6.25 13.79
C GLN A 77 8.34 5.10 14.64
N LEU A 78 8.06 3.84 14.26
CA LEU A 78 8.59 2.67 14.93
C LEU A 78 10.12 2.61 14.83
N MET A 79 10.68 2.85 13.64
CA MET A 79 12.12 2.90 13.43
C MET A 79 12.80 3.97 14.28
N PHE A 80 12.20 5.17 14.35
CA PHE A 80 12.71 6.25 15.20
C PHE A 80 12.69 5.88 16.69
N LYS A 81 11.62 5.26 17.18
CA LYS A 81 11.52 4.75 18.56
C LYS A 81 12.59 3.70 18.85
N LEU A 82 12.79 2.73 17.95
CA LEU A 82 13.83 1.71 18.08
C LEU A 82 15.23 2.31 18.12
N GLN A 83 15.52 3.30 17.27
CA GLN A 83 16.80 4.00 17.27
C GLN A 83 17.07 4.72 18.60
N LYS A 84 16.05 5.37 19.17
CA LYS A 84 16.13 5.99 20.51
C LYS A 84 16.38 4.95 21.60
N GLY A 85 15.61 3.85 21.61
CA GLY A 85 15.79 2.77 22.58
C GLY A 85 17.20 2.18 22.54
N ARG A 86 17.73 1.92 21.33
CA ARG A 86 19.10 1.42 21.15
C ARG A 86 20.15 2.39 21.70
N LYS A 87 19.98 3.70 21.47
CA LYS A 87 20.88 4.73 22.04
C LYS A 87 20.83 4.75 23.57
N SER A 88 19.64 4.67 24.16
CA SER A 88 19.47 4.65 25.63
C SER A 88 20.16 3.44 26.28
N ILE A 89 20.01 2.24 25.69
CA ILE A 89 20.68 1.03 26.16
C ILE A 89 22.21 1.17 26.07
N GLN A 90 22.73 1.70 24.96
CA GLN A 90 24.16 1.92 24.78
C GLN A 90 24.73 2.91 25.82
N VAL A 91 23.99 3.97 26.15
CA VAL A 91 24.39 4.93 27.20
C VAL A 91 24.41 4.26 28.56
N TYR A 92 23.37 3.49 28.90
CA TYR A 92 23.30 2.76 30.17
C TYR A 92 24.48 1.79 30.33
N GLN A 93 24.76 0.98 29.31
CA GLN A 93 25.90 0.03 29.31
C GLN A 93 27.26 0.71 29.46
N ARG A 94 27.40 1.97 29.01
CA ARG A 94 28.64 2.74 29.13
C ARG A 94 28.84 3.30 30.55
N ILE A 95 27.75 3.64 31.24
CA ILE A 95 27.78 4.22 32.59
C ILE A 95 27.82 3.12 33.66
N SER A 96 27.29 1.94 33.38
CA SER A 96 27.30 0.78 34.29
C SER A 96 28.59 -0.05 34.27
N ARG A 97 29.66 0.45 33.63
CA ARG A 97 31.01 -0.14 33.64
C ARG A 97 31.94 0.79 34.40
#